data_AF-A0A2F0AQB9-F1
#
_entry.id   AF-A0A2F0AQB9-F1
#
_cell.length_a   1.000
_cell.length_b   1.000
_cell.length_c   1.000
_cell.angle_alpha   90.00
_cell.angle_beta   90.00
_cell.angle_gamma   90.00
#
_symmetry.space_group_name_H-M   'P 1'
#
loop_
_entity.id
_entity.type
_entity.pdbx_description
1 polymer ?
#
loop_
_entity_poly.entity_id
_entity_poly.type
_entity_poly.pdbx_seq_one_letter_code
_entity_poly.pdbx_strand_id
1 'polypeptide(L)'
;MANYLTETIRTVVRREVDDPVHAQGKLFGRPRIYNNLLSSQPLCFNLFAELSVDLDLASAVLSELSHGRIARVTAIDFEFSPGRGDLSYTGDRSAFDVYVQFDTPQGGLGFLGIEVKYHEGLDDAVAEHRTRYDEVAHQMGCFDPGSQARLKTKPLQQIWRDHLLVGAHRQVDDFEDGCFIFLYPRGNAACAAAVSQYVACLTDSNSFDAWSIEALVDVIRRHTDSPWIHAVYDRYLDFTKIA
;
A
#
# COMPACT_ATOMS: atom_id res chain seq x y z
N MET A 1 -5.05 -18.94 10.60
CA MET A 1 -4.08 -19.40 9.58
C MET A 1 -4.72 -19.93 8.29
N ALA A 2 -5.99 -20.35 8.28
CA ALA A 2 -6.65 -20.84 7.06
C ALA A 2 -6.70 -19.82 5.90
N ASN A 3 -6.62 -18.51 6.22
CA ASN A 3 -6.62 -17.44 5.23
C ASN A 3 -5.40 -17.43 4.31
N TYR A 4 -4.29 -18.05 4.70
CA TYR A 4 -3.01 -17.92 4.02
C TYR A 4 -2.72 -19.10 3.11
N LEU A 5 -2.38 -18.79 1.86
CA LEU A 5 -2.38 -19.74 0.73
C LEU A 5 -1.27 -20.79 0.81
N THR A 6 -0.07 -20.41 1.24
CA THR A 6 1.11 -21.28 1.26
C THR A 6 1.76 -21.31 2.64
N GLU A 7 2.67 -22.26 2.87
CA GLU A 7 3.44 -22.28 4.11
C GLU A 7 4.44 -21.12 4.20
N THR A 8 4.96 -20.63 3.06
CA THR A 8 5.78 -19.41 3.01
C THR A 8 4.99 -18.21 3.55
N ILE A 9 3.77 -17.99 3.03
CA ILE A 9 2.91 -16.89 3.48
C ILE A 9 2.58 -17.05 4.98
N ARG A 10 2.28 -18.27 5.44
CA ARG A 10 2.03 -18.55 6.87
C ARG A 10 3.24 -18.26 7.74
N THR A 11 4.44 -18.58 7.25
CA THR A 11 5.69 -18.31 7.96
C THR A 11 5.94 -16.81 8.09
N VAL A 12 5.73 -16.04 7.01
CA VAL A 12 5.81 -14.58 7.04
C VAL A 12 4.77 -14.00 8.00
N VAL A 13 3.52 -14.49 7.98
CA VAL A 13 2.50 -14.03 8.94
C VAL A 13 2.90 -14.32 10.37
N ARG A 14 3.41 -15.52 10.69
CA ARG A 14 3.87 -15.83 12.05
C ARG A 14 5.01 -14.91 12.46
N ARG A 15 5.95 -14.60 11.56
CA ARG A 15 7.02 -13.64 11.81
C ARG A 15 6.45 -12.24 12.05
N GLU A 16 5.68 -11.69 11.13
CA GLU A 16 5.22 -10.30 11.23
C GLU A 16 4.20 -10.08 12.34
N VAL A 17 3.31 -11.06 12.56
CA VAL A 17 2.15 -10.91 13.44
C VAL A 17 2.39 -11.55 14.79
N ASP A 18 3.02 -12.73 14.88
CA ASP A 18 3.08 -13.48 16.14
C ASP A 18 4.40 -13.26 16.90
N ASP A 19 5.49 -12.89 16.23
CA ASP A 19 6.75 -12.50 16.88
C ASP A 19 6.58 -11.12 17.55
N PRO A 20 6.75 -11.02 18.88
CA PRO A 20 6.62 -9.75 19.60
C PRO A 20 7.58 -8.65 19.13
N VAL A 21 8.76 -9.02 18.62
CA VAL A 21 9.76 -8.05 18.14
C VAL A 21 9.30 -7.43 16.82
N HIS A 22 8.91 -8.26 15.86
CA HIS A 22 8.46 -7.78 14.55
C HIS A 22 7.08 -7.10 14.62
N ALA A 23 6.19 -7.59 15.48
CA ALA A 23 4.86 -7.01 15.66
C ALA A 23 4.85 -5.70 16.47
N GLN A 24 5.99 -5.29 17.05
CA GLN A 24 6.07 -4.11 17.89
C GLN A 24 5.67 -2.85 17.11
N GLY A 25 4.62 -2.15 17.58
CA GLY A 25 4.13 -0.91 16.94
C GLY A 25 3.23 -1.11 15.71
N LYS A 26 3.05 -2.36 15.25
CA LYS A 26 2.18 -2.72 14.12
C LYS A 26 0.74 -3.02 14.59
N LEU A 27 -0.27 -2.56 13.85
CA LEU A 27 -1.68 -2.70 14.22
C LEU A 27 -2.41 -3.79 13.42
N PHE A 28 -2.02 -5.04 13.64
CA PHE A 28 -2.76 -6.17 13.10
C PHE A 28 -4.09 -6.36 13.81
N GLY A 29 -5.19 -6.35 13.05
CA GLY A 29 -6.54 -6.53 13.59
C GLY A 29 -6.79 -7.96 14.05
N ARG A 30 -6.56 -8.29 15.32
CA ARG A 30 -6.89 -9.61 15.89
C ARG A 30 -8.34 -9.62 16.40
N PRO A 31 -9.14 -10.68 16.13
CA PRO A 31 -8.82 -11.91 15.41
C PRO A 31 -9.05 -11.84 13.88
N ARG A 32 -9.45 -10.68 13.34
CA ARG A 32 -9.81 -10.46 11.92
C ARG A 32 -8.74 -11.00 10.96
N ILE A 33 -7.47 -10.74 11.25
CA ILE A 33 -6.31 -11.18 10.44
C ILE A 33 -6.28 -12.70 10.22
N TYR A 34 -6.80 -13.51 11.16
CA TYR A 34 -6.82 -14.97 11.01
C TYR A 34 -8.13 -15.54 10.46
N ASN A 35 -9.23 -14.79 10.57
CA ASN A 35 -10.58 -15.31 10.40
C ASN A 35 -11.41 -14.62 9.32
N ASN A 36 -10.95 -13.47 8.78
CA ASN A 36 -11.64 -12.76 7.70
C ASN A 36 -10.81 -12.79 6.42
N LEU A 37 -11.06 -13.79 5.58
CA LEU A 37 -10.36 -13.98 4.31
C LEU A 37 -10.49 -12.80 3.34
N LEU A 38 -11.60 -12.07 3.41
CA LEU A 38 -11.92 -10.99 2.47
C LEU A 38 -11.35 -9.64 2.92
N SER A 39 -10.79 -9.52 4.13
CA SER A 39 -10.20 -8.25 4.55
C SER A 39 -8.87 -7.93 3.85
N SER A 40 -8.54 -6.65 3.74
CA SER A 40 -7.30 -6.18 3.12
C SER A 40 -6.05 -6.80 3.74
N GLN A 41 -5.94 -6.84 5.08
CA GLN A 41 -4.74 -7.33 5.77
C GLN A 41 -4.33 -8.77 5.33
N PRO A 42 -5.19 -9.81 5.36
CA PRO A 42 -4.83 -11.12 4.82
C PRO A 42 -4.54 -11.14 3.32
N LEU A 43 -5.22 -10.30 2.54
CA LEU A 43 -4.95 -10.15 1.12
C LEU A 43 -3.55 -9.59 0.86
N CYS A 44 -3.08 -8.61 1.64
CA CYS A 44 -1.72 -8.07 1.56
C CYS A 44 -0.67 -9.18 1.71
N PHE A 45 -0.80 -10.02 2.73
CA PHE A 45 0.10 -11.17 2.89
C PHE A 45 -0.01 -12.15 1.73
N ASN A 46 -1.22 -12.47 1.26
CA ASN A 46 -1.39 -13.38 0.14
C ASN A 46 -0.83 -12.83 -1.18
N LEU A 47 -0.73 -11.51 -1.35
CA LEU A 47 -0.16 -10.85 -2.54
C LEU A 47 1.36 -10.66 -2.45
N PHE A 48 1.89 -10.33 -1.27
CA PHE A 48 3.26 -9.82 -1.15
C PHE A 48 4.20 -10.68 -0.30
N ALA A 49 3.71 -11.67 0.46
CA ALA A 49 4.61 -12.42 1.35
C ALA A 49 5.55 -13.40 0.61
N GLU A 50 5.17 -13.90 -0.57
CA GLU A 50 6.12 -14.65 -1.40
C GLU A 50 7.18 -13.70 -2.00
N LEU A 51 6.77 -12.49 -2.41
CA LEU A 51 7.67 -11.45 -2.91
C LEU A 51 8.62 -10.93 -1.81
N SER A 52 8.20 -10.88 -0.55
CA SER A 52 9.06 -10.46 0.56
C SER A 52 10.14 -11.48 0.91
N VAL A 53 10.01 -12.70 0.41
CA VAL A 53 11.01 -13.77 0.53
C VAL A 53 11.89 -13.85 -0.72
N ASP A 54 11.34 -13.60 -1.90
CA ASP A 54 12.05 -13.56 -3.19
C ASP A 54 12.12 -12.13 -3.75
N LEU A 55 13.14 -11.38 -3.31
CA LEU A 55 13.32 -9.98 -3.69
C LEU A 55 13.76 -9.79 -5.14
N ASP A 56 14.32 -10.82 -5.79
CA ASP A 56 14.65 -10.76 -7.22
C ASP A 56 13.36 -10.82 -8.05
N LEU A 57 12.43 -11.72 -7.69
CA LEU A 57 11.09 -11.74 -8.26
C LEU A 57 10.35 -10.42 -7.97
N ALA A 58 10.43 -9.92 -6.73
CA ALA A 58 9.82 -8.64 -6.37
C ALA A 58 10.36 -7.48 -7.21
N SER A 59 11.69 -7.46 -7.45
CA SER A 59 12.35 -6.45 -8.28
C SER A 59 11.83 -6.49 -9.71
N ALA A 60 11.77 -7.67 -10.33
CA ALA A 60 11.28 -7.81 -11.71
C ALA A 60 9.81 -7.36 -11.85
N VAL A 61 8.95 -7.80 -10.92
CA VAL A 61 7.52 -7.47 -10.90
C VAL A 61 7.29 -5.98 -10.69
N LEU A 62 7.88 -5.41 -9.64
CA LEU A 62 7.63 -4.01 -9.27
C LEU A 62 8.33 -3.04 -10.21
N SER A 63 9.47 -3.41 -10.82
CA SER A 63 10.06 -2.64 -11.92
C SER A 63 9.11 -2.55 -13.11
N GLU A 64 8.50 -3.66 -13.55
CA GLU A 64 7.57 -3.63 -14.68
C GLU A 64 6.30 -2.83 -14.35
N LEU A 65 5.71 -3.07 -13.17
CA LEU A 65 4.48 -2.42 -12.75
C LEU A 65 4.65 -0.90 -12.53
N SER A 66 5.84 -0.46 -12.13
CA SER A 66 6.18 0.95 -11.93
C SER A 66 6.87 1.61 -13.14
N HIS A 67 6.82 0.97 -14.32
CA HIS A 67 7.41 1.48 -15.56
C HIS A 67 8.91 1.83 -15.44
N GLY A 68 9.65 1.03 -14.68
CA GLY A 68 11.10 1.17 -14.49
C GLY A 68 11.52 2.17 -13.41
N ARG A 69 10.59 2.65 -12.57
CA ARG A 69 10.92 3.48 -11.39
C ARG A 69 11.80 2.75 -10.37
N ILE A 70 11.67 1.43 -10.31
CA ILE A 70 12.35 0.57 -9.35
C ILE A 70 13.46 -0.20 -10.05
N ALA A 71 14.71 -0.04 -9.61
CA ALA A 71 15.82 -0.85 -10.13
C ALA A 71 15.97 -2.17 -9.38
N ARG A 72 15.88 -2.12 -8.04
CA ARG A 72 16.00 -3.31 -7.18
C ARG A 72 15.24 -3.12 -5.88
N VAL A 73 14.37 -4.04 -5.54
CA VAL A 73 13.71 -4.10 -4.23
C VAL A 73 14.70 -4.63 -3.19
N THR A 74 14.80 -3.94 -2.06
CA THR A 74 15.73 -4.30 -0.98
C THR A 74 15.01 -4.81 0.27
N ALA A 75 13.75 -4.44 0.46
CA ALA A 75 12.92 -4.93 1.56
C ALA A 75 11.43 -4.80 1.23
N ILE A 76 10.63 -5.71 1.80
CA ILE A 76 9.17 -5.60 1.86
C ILE A 76 8.74 -5.82 3.30
N ASP A 77 7.96 -4.89 3.83
CA ASP A 77 7.39 -4.95 5.17
C ASP A 77 5.86 -4.76 5.15
N PHE A 78 5.20 -5.13 6.24
CA PHE A 78 3.74 -5.11 6.40
C PHE A 78 3.32 -4.26 7.58
N GLU A 79 2.19 -3.55 7.46
CA GLU A 79 1.64 -2.69 8.52
C GLU A 79 2.69 -1.68 9.04
N PHE A 80 3.32 -0.98 8.09
CA PHE A 80 4.49 -0.15 8.34
C PHE A 80 4.11 1.30 8.62
N SER A 81 4.67 1.88 9.68
CA SER A 81 4.56 3.31 9.98
C SER A 81 5.93 3.80 10.45
N PRO A 82 6.56 4.77 9.75
CA PRO A 82 7.93 5.19 10.05
C PRO A 82 8.05 5.95 11.39
N GLY A 83 6.96 6.55 11.87
CA GLY A 83 6.92 7.23 13.17
C GLY A 83 5.49 7.38 13.66
N ARG A 84 4.86 6.26 14.02
CA ARG A 84 3.45 6.24 14.44
C ARG A 84 3.21 7.19 15.61
N GLY A 85 2.40 8.23 15.38
CA GLY A 85 2.07 9.28 16.35
C GLY A 85 3.14 10.36 16.53
N ASP A 86 4.27 10.28 15.82
CA ASP A 86 5.36 11.25 15.90
C ASP A 86 5.08 12.47 15.01
N LEU A 87 5.28 13.67 15.58
CA LEU A 87 5.02 14.95 14.92
C LEU A 87 6.07 15.32 13.87
N SER A 88 7.24 14.68 13.87
CA SER A 88 8.19 14.79 12.75
C SER A 88 7.56 14.31 11.44
N TYR A 89 6.72 13.26 11.51
CA TYR A 89 5.93 12.75 10.40
C TYR A 89 4.56 13.45 10.32
N THR A 90 3.46 12.69 10.26
CA THR A 90 2.08 13.21 10.20
C THR A 90 1.46 13.46 11.58
N GLY A 91 2.08 12.96 12.65
CA GLY A 91 1.53 13.04 14.02
C GLY A 91 0.28 12.21 14.24
N ASP A 92 -0.08 11.33 13.31
CA ASP A 92 -1.24 10.44 13.41
C ASP A 92 -0.81 8.97 13.42
N ARG A 93 -1.79 8.06 13.37
CA ARG A 93 -1.55 6.63 13.44
C ARG A 93 -1.62 5.96 12.07
N SER A 94 -1.50 6.69 10.95
CA SER A 94 -1.48 6.07 9.62
C SER A 94 -0.30 5.11 9.45
N ALA A 95 -0.50 4.10 8.62
CA ALA A 95 0.47 3.08 8.27
C ALA A 95 0.17 2.61 6.84
N PHE A 96 1.18 2.13 6.14
CA PHE A 96 1.01 1.43 4.88
C PHE A 96 0.70 -0.04 5.16
N ASP A 97 -0.26 -0.59 4.44
CA ASP A 97 -0.55 -2.02 4.47
C ASP A 97 0.70 -2.83 4.04
N VAL A 98 1.38 -2.36 2.99
CA VAL A 98 2.67 -2.89 2.51
C VAL A 98 3.64 -1.75 2.26
N TYR A 99 4.88 -1.92 2.71
CA TYR A 99 5.98 -0.99 2.47
C TYR A 99 7.05 -1.69 1.66
N VAL A 100 7.52 -1.06 0.58
CA VAL A 100 8.57 -1.59 -0.28
C VAL A 100 9.72 -0.59 -0.31
N GLN A 101 10.91 -0.99 0.10
CA GLN A 101 12.12 -0.19 -0.08
C GLN A 101 12.88 -0.66 -1.31
N PHE A 102 13.46 0.27 -2.06
CA PHE A 102 14.18 -0.03 -3.30
C PHE A 102 15.33 0.92 -3.59
N ASP A 103 16.24 0.46 -4.44
CA ASP A 103 17.23 1.30 -5.13
C ASP A 103 16.62 1.89 -6.40
N THR A 104 16.79 3.20 -6.61
CA THR A 104 16.36 3.89 -7.83
C THR A 104 17.31 3.58 -8.99
N PRO A 105 16.88 3.66 -10.25
CA PRO A 105 17.77 3.53 -11.41
C PRO A 105 18.91 4.56 -11.42
N GLN A 106 18.75 5.67 -10.71
CA GLN A 106 19.74 6.73 -10.56
C GLN A 106 20.75 6.46 -9.44
N GLY A 107 20.57 5.39 -8.66
CA GLY A 107 21.45 4.98 -7.56
C GLY A 107 21.07 5.56 -6.20
N GLY A 108 19.91 6.20 -6.08
CA GLY A 108 19.35 6.68 -4.82
C GLY A 108 18.48 5.65 -4.11
N LEU A 109 17.92 6.03 -2.96
CA LEU A 109 16.97 5.22 -2.20
C LEU A 109 15.54 5.69 -2.46
N GLY A 110 14.64 4.74 -2.70
CA GLY A 110 13.22 4.97 -2.88
C GLY A 110 12.35 4.05 -2.04
N PHE A 111 11.07 4.39 -1.94
CA PHE A 111 10.08 3.49 -1.35
C PHE A 111 8.69 3.63 -1.97
N LEU A 112 7.90 2.56 -1.83
CA LEU A 112 6.46 2.56 -2.04
C LEU A 112 5.74 2.39 -0.71
N GLY A 113 4.79 3.26 -0.42
CA GLY A 113 3.75 3.01 0.57
C GLY A 113 2.49 2.53 -0.13
N ILE A 114 2.04 1.31 0.14
CA ILE A 114 0.90 0.70 -0.54
C ILE A 114 -0.27 0.56 0.43
N GLU A 115 -1.43 1.07 0.04
CA GLU A 115 -2.72 0.83 0.69
C GLU A 115 -3.54 -0.15 -0.15
N VAL A 116 -4.09 -1.20 0.46
CA VAL A 116 -4.89 -2.21 -0.25
C VAL A 116 -6.36 -2.10 0.14
N LYS A 117 -7.23 -1.88 -0.85
CA LYS A 117 -8.69 -1.96 -0.66
C LYS A 117 -9.24 -3.14 -1.45
N TYR A 118 -9.98 -4.03 -0.81
CA TYR A 118 -10.63 -5.14 -1.52
C TYR A 118 -12.13 -4.92 -1.65
N HIS A 119 -12.86 -5.16 -0.56
CA HIS A 119 -14.33 -4.99 -0.50
C HIS A 119 -14.74 -3.89 0.48
N GLU A 120 -13.79 -3.39 1.28
CA GLU A 120 -14.01 -2.27 2.18
C GLU A 120 -14.41 -1.02 1.40
N GLY A 121 -15.49 -0.37 1.83
CA GLY A 121 -15.87 0.96 1.35
C GLY A 121 -14.96 2.04 1.95
N LEU A 122 -14.98 3.24 1.37
CA LEU A 122 -14.23 4.39 1.86
C LEU A 122 -14.99 5.15 2.95
N ASP A 123 -15.62 4.39 3.84
CA ASP A 123 -16.60 4.87 4.83
C ASP A 123 -15.99 4.99 6.23
N ASP A 124 -14.68 4.80 6.39
CA ASP A 124 -13.96 4.95 7.65
C ASP A 124 -14.24 6.30 8.31
N ALA A 125 -14.33 6.34 9.65
CA ALA A 125 -14.63 7.57 10.39
C ALA A 125 -13.66 8.70 10.01
N VAL A 126 -14.20 9.92 9.84
CA VAL A 126 -13.37 11.09 9.50
C VAL A 126 -12.36 11.30 10.63
N ALA A 127 -11.08 11.27 10.29
CA ALA A 127 -10.03 11.57 11.25
C ALA A 127 -10.09 13.07 11.60
N GLU A 128 -9.80 13.40 12.85
CA GLU A 128 -9.64 14.79 13.27
C GLU A 128 -8.51 15.44 12.46
N HIS A 129 -8.77 16.64 11.95
CA HIS A 129 -7.79 17.40 11.19
C HIS A 129 -6.63 17.83 12.07
N ARG A 130 -5.40 17.74 11.56
CA ARG A 130 -4.19 18.18 12.24
C ARG A 130 -3.49 19.26 11.43
N THR A 131 -2.98 20.29 12.08
CA THR A 131 -2.18 21.34 11.43
C THR A 131 -1.01 20.75 10.64
N ARG A 132 -0.41 19.68 11.16
CA ARG A 132 0.70 18.97 10.51
C ARG A 132 0.36 18.48 9.10
N TYR A 133 -0.91 18.13 8.83
CA TYR A 133 -1.33 17.72 7.49
C TYR A 133 -1.21 18.85 6.47
N ASP A 134 -1.57 20.08 6.85
CA ASP A 134 -1.47 21.24 5.97
C ASP A 134 0.01 21.62 5.72
N GLU A 135 0.87 21.50 6.73
CA GLU A 135 2.32 21.73 6.60
C GLU A 135 2.96 20.74 5.62
N VAL A 136 2.73 19.44 5.81
CA VAL A 136 3.26 18.40 4.92
C VAL A 136 2.70 18.57 3.51
N ALA A 137 1.41 18.84 3.36
CA ALA A 137 0.79 19.09 2.05
C ALA A 137 1.44 20.28 1.33
N HIS A 138 1.71 21.36 2.06
CA HIS A 138 2.39 22.53 1.52
C HIS A 138 3.82 22.20 1.08
N GLN A 139 4.58 21.45 1.90
CA GLN A 139 5.94 21.05 1.57
C GLN A 139 6.02 20.09 0.37
N MET A 140 5.01 19.21 0.20
CA MET A 140 4.92 18.33 -0.96
C MET A 140 4.69 19.10 -2.27
N GLY A 141 3.97 20.23 -2.22
CA GLY A 141 3.79 21.11 -3.39
C GLY A 141 2.99 20.51 -4.56
N CYS A 142 2.38 19.34 -4.37
CA CYS A 142 1.73 18.56 -5.43
C CYS A 142 0.20 18.65 -5.42
N PHE A 143 -0.39 19.45 -4.53
CA PHE A 143 -1.84 19.59 -4.38
C PHE A 143 -2.34 20.91 -4.98
N ASP A 144 -3.45 20.85 -5.70
CA ASP A 144 -4.18 22.03 -6.17
C ASP A 144 -4.72 22.83 -4.95
N PRO A 145 -4.34 24.11 -4.78
CA PRO A 145 -4.86 24.95 -3.71
C PRO A 145 -6.39 25.03 -3.68
N GLY A 146 -7.07 24.94 -4.83
CA GLY A 146 -8.53 24.92 -4.94
C GLY A 146 -9.18 23.66 -4.37
N SER A 147 -8.41 22.60 -4.17
CA SER A 147 -8.90 21.28 -3.75
C SER A 147 -8.77 21.01 -2.24
N GLN A 148 -8.21 21.94 -1.45
CA GLN A 148 -7.90 21.71 -0.03
C GLN A 148 -9.11 21.30 0.81
N ALA A 149 -10.27 21.94 0.60
CA ALA A 149 -11.49 21.59 1.33
C ALA A 149 -11.96 20.16 1.00
N ARG A 150 -11.83 19.75 -0.27
CA ARG A 150 -12.25 18.43 -0.77
C ARG A 150 -11.36 17.32 -0.19
N LEU A 151 -10.04 17.54 -0.14
CA LEU A 151 -9.06 16.61 0.43
C LEU A 151 -9.31 16.30 1.91
N LYS A 152 -9.92 17.22 2.66
CA LYS A 152 -10.24 17.04 4.09
C LYS A 152 -11.53 16.23 4.35
N THR A 153 -12.22 15.80 3.30
CA THR A 153 -13.53 15.12 3.39
C THR A 153 -13.47 13.71 2.82
N LYS A 154 -14.44 12.87 3.20
CA LYS A 154 -14.58 11.53 2.60
C LYS A 154 -14.97 11.63 1.12
N PRO A 155 -14.53 10.69 0.29
CA PRO A 155 -13.62 9.58 0.62
C PRO A 155 -12.12 9.95 0.55
N LEU A 156 -11.80 11.18 0.12
CA LEU A 156 -10.42 11.56 -0.22
C LEU A 156 -9.49 11.68 0.98
N GLN A 157 -10.02 11.97 2.17
CA GLN A 157 -9.22 12.20 3.38
C GLN A 157 -8.27 11.05 3.71
N GLN A 158 -8.70 9.80 3.53
CA GLN A 158 -7.86 8.64 3.80
C GLN A 158 -6.68 8.56 2.82
N ILE A 159 -6.97 8.60 1.52
CA ILE A 159 -5.97 8.64 0.45
C ILE A 159 -5.00 9.80 0.66
N TRP A 160 -5.53 10.96 1.06
CA TRP A 160 -4.73 12.14 1.36
C TRP A 160 -3.78 11.90 2.53
N ARG A 161 -4.26 11.39 3.67
CA ARG A 161 -3.43 11.15 4.85
C ARG A 161 -2.30 10.16 4.59
N ASP A 162 -2.56 9.10 3.84
CA ASP A 162 -1.52 8.10 3.54
C ASP A 162 -0.51 8.65 2.52
N HIS A 163 -0.94 9.47 1.56
CA HIS A 163 -0.01 10.20 0.68
C HIS A 163 0.81 11.27 1.44
N LEU A 164 0.23 11.93 2.45
CA LEU A 164 0.99 12.82 3.34
C LEU A 164 2.05 12.04 4.15
N LEU A 165 1.74 10.81 4.57
CA LEU A 165 2.73 9.97 5.23
C LEU A 165 3.93 9.68 4.30
N VAL A 166 3.70 9.46 3.00
CA VAL A 166 4.78 9.36 2.00
C VAL A 166 5.59 10.66 1.94
N GLY A 167 4.94 11.82 1.86
CA GLY A 167 5.62 13.11 1.81
C GLY A 167 6.49 13.38 3.04
N ALA A 168 5.97 13.08 4.24
CA ALA A 168 6.69 13.25 5.49
C ALA A 168 7.84 12.25 5.64
N HIS A 169 7.60 10.97 5.31
CA HIS A 169 8.62 9.90 5.33
C HIS A 169 9.81 10.26 4.45
N ARG A 170 9.53 10.71 3.22
CA ARG A 170 10.56 11.10 2.26
C ARG A 170 11.46 12.22 2.78
N GLN A 171 10.90 13.20 3.49
CA GLN A 171 11.65 14.33 4.01
C GLN A 171 12.42 14.02 5.30
N VAL A 172 11.81 13.29 6.23
CA VAL A 172 12.40 12.99 7.53
C VAL A 172 13.56 12.00 7.40
N ASP A 173 13.39 10.98 6.54
CA ASP A 173 14.36 9.89 6.37
C ASP A 173 15.21 10.02 5.11
N ASP A 174 15.21 11.19 4.46
CA ASP A 174 16.10 11.55 3.35
C ASP A 174 16.04 10.58 2.15
N PHE A 175 14.84 10.16 1.76
CA PHE A 175 14.63 9.34 0.57
C PHE A 175 14.63 10.21 -0.70
N GLU A 176 15.36 9.77 -1.72
CA GLU A 176 15.34 10.41 -3.04
C GLU A 176 13.93 10.31 -3.66
N ASP A 177 13.33 9.12 -3.54
CA ASP A 177 12.05 8.78 -4.13
C ASP A 177 11.03 8.24 -3.12
N GLY A 178 9.76 8.54 -3.32
CA GLY A 178 8.65 8.07 -2.52
C GLY A 178 7.34 8.13 -3.29
N CYS A 179 6.60 7.03 -3.32
CA CYS A 179 5.31 6.97 -4.02
C CYS A 179 4.25 6.28 -3.17
N PHE A 180 3.06 6.88 -3.12
CA PHE A 180 1.87 6.25 -2.57
C PHE A 180 1.15 5.46 -3.65
N ILE A 181 0.92 4.17 -3.42
CA ILE A 181 0.19 3.28 -4.32
C ILE A 181 -1.16 2.93 -3.70
N PHE A 182 -2.23 3.25 -4.41
CA PHE A 182 -3.57 2.81 -4.05
C PHE A 182 -3.94 1.54 -4.85
N LEU A 183 -3.96 0.38 -4.20
CA LEU A 183 -4.19 -0.93 -4.83
C LEU A 183 -5.62 -1.42 -4.60
N TYR A 184 -6.38 -1.68 -5.67
CA TYR A 184 -7.79 -2.08 -5.57
C TYR A 184 -8.24 -2.98 -6.75
N PRO A 185 -9.31 -3.79 -6.63
CA PRO A 185 -9.87 -4.51 -7.78
C PRO A 185 -10.40 -3.56 -8.85
N ARG A 186 -10.16 -3.84 -10.13
CA ARG A 186 -10.69 -3.04 -11.25
C ARG A 186 -12.22 -2.89 -11.20
N GLY A 187 -12.91 -3.91 -10.70
CA GLY A 187 -14.37 -3.91 -10.53
C GLY A 187 -14.90 -3.02 -9.39
N ASN A 188 -14.04 -2.50 -8.51
CA ASN A 188 -14.47 -1.65 -7.39
C ASN A 188 -14.67 -0.19 -7.85
N ALA A 189 -15.88 0.10 -8.35
CA ALA A 189 -16.24 1.42 -8.90
C ALA A 189 -16.12 2.57 -7.87
N ALA A 190 -16.34 2.29 -6.58
CA ALA A 190 -16.20 3.30 -5.53
C ALA A 190 -14.73 3.72 -5.36
N CYS A 191 -13.80 2.75 -5.35
CA CYS A 191 -12.37 3.02 -5.32
C CYS A 191 -11.92 3.75 -6.59
N ALA A 192 -12.34 3.29 -7.77
CA ALA A 192 -12.02 3.96 -9.03
C ALA A 192 -12.49 5.43 -9.06
N ALA A 193 -13.71 5.70 -8.57
CA ALA A 193 -14.24 7.06 -8.48
C ALA A 193 -13.45 7.93 -7.49
N ALA A 194 -13.05 7.38 -6.33
CA ALA A 194 -12.25 8.10 -5.35
C ALA A 194 -10.84 8.41 -5.85
N VAL A 195 -10.17 7.45 -6.50
CA VAL A 195 -8.86 7.66 -7.14
C VAL A 195 -8.96 8.76 -8.20
N SER A 196 -9.98 8.70 -9.08
CA SER A 196 -10.18 9.73 -10.11
C SER A 196 -10.38 11.13 -9.51
N GLN A 197 -11.21 11.23 -8.47
CA GLN A 197 -11.42 12.49 -7.74
C GLN A 197 -10.16 12.98 -7.00
N TYR A 198 -9.36 12.05 -6.48
CA TYR A 198 -8.10 12.36 -5.80
C TYR A 198 -7.04 12.89 -6.77
N VAL A 199 -6.84 12.22 -7.91
CA VAL A 199 -5.91 12.65 -8.97
C VAL A 199 -6.30 14.04 -9.49
N ALA A 200 -7.60 14.34 -9.60
CA ALA A 200 -8.07 15.67 -9.95
C ALA A 200 -7.81 16.76 -8.88
N CYS A 201 -7.29 16.40 -7.70
CA CYS A 201 -6.79 17.33 -6.69
C CYS A 201 -5.27 17.56 -6.78
N LEU A 202 -4.56 16.86 -7.65
CA LEU A 202 -3.10 16.93 -7.77
C LEU A 202 -2.69 17.85 -8.92
N THR A 203 -1.66 18.66 -8.68
CA THR A 203 -0.94 19.41 -9.73
C THR A 203 0.23 18.61 -10.29
N ASP A 204 0.77 17.68 -9.49
CA ASP A 204 1.77 16.70 -9.86
C ASP A 204 1.40 15.35 -9.24
N SER A 205 1.40 14.28 -10.03
CA SER A 205 1.12 12.92 -9.58
C SER A 205 2.38 12.05 -9.44
N ASN A 206 3.59 12.59 -9.54
CA ASN A 206 4.82 11.79 -9.47
C ASN A 206 4.96 10.98 -8.17
N SER A 207 4.38 11.42 -7.05
CA SER A 207 4.38 10.70 -5.77
C SER A 207 3.11 9.89 -5.50
N PHE A 208 2.21 9.74 -6.49
CA PHE A 208 0.96 8.98 -6.37
C PHE A 208 0.71 8.11 -7.60
N ASP A 209 0.38 6.85 -7.39
CA ASP A 209 -0.10 5.98 -8.47
C ASP A 209 -1.20 5.05 -7.95
N ALA A 210 -1.94 4.44 -8.88
CA ALA A 210 -3.04 3.54 -8.56
C ALA A 210 -2.96 2.29 -9.43
N TRP A 211 -2.91 1.13 -8.77
CA TRP A 211 -2.79 -0.16 -9.45
C TRP A 211 -4.05 -1.00 -9.23
N SER A 212 -4.34 -1.84 -10.22
CA SER A 212 -5.36 -2.88 -10.05
C SER A 212 -4.73 -4.16 -9.52
N ILE A 213 -5.44 -4.88 -8.64
CA ILE A 213 -4.99 -6.20 -8.17
C ILE A 213 -4.82 -7.15 -9.35
N GLU A 214 -5.70 -7.06 -10.36
CA GLU A 214 -5.59 -7.79 -11.62
C GLU A 214 -4.26 -7.50 -12.32
N ALA A 215 -3.86 -6.23 -12.47
CA ALA A 215 -2.60 -5.88 -13.11
C ALA A 215 -1.39 -6.41 -12.34
N LEU A 216 -1.39 -6.31 -11.00
CA LEU A 216 -0.34 -6.89 -10.17
C LEU A 216 -0.23 -8.41 -10.36
N VAL A 217 -1.37 -9.12 -10.30
CA VAL A 217 -1.42 -10.57 -10.49
C VAL A 217 -0.96 -10.97 -11.88
N ASP A 218 -1.36 -10.25 -12.92
CA ASP A 218 -0.96 -10.49 -14.30
C ASP A 218 0.55 -10.26 -14.50
N VAL A 219 1.14 -9.24 -13.89
CA VAL A 219 2.59 -9.00 -13.91
C VAL A 219 3.33 -10.14 -13.21
N ILE A 220 2.91 -10.52 -11.99
CA ILE A 220 3.56 -11.62 -11.25
C ILE A 220 3.57 -12.90 -12.10
N ARG A 221 2.45 -13.23 -12.76
CA ARG A 221 2.34 -14.39 -13.66
C ARG A 221 3.23 -14.34 -14.90
N ARG A 222 3.69 -13.17 -15.32
CA ARG A 222 4.68 -13.05 -16.41
C ARG A 222 6.10 -13.39 -15.95
N HIS A 223 6.38 -13.26 -14.64
CA HIS A 223 7.70 -13.50 -14.05
C HIS A 223 7.80 -14.84 -13.32
N THR A 224 6.68 -15.51 -13.01
CA THR A 224 6.68 -16.82 -12.36
C THR A 224 5.42 -17.64 -12.66
N ASP A 225 5.58 -18.97 -12.71
CA ASP A 225 4.48 -19.95 -12.78
C ASP A 225 4.14 -20.57 -11.41
N SER A 226 4.58 -19.92 -10.32
CA SER A 226 4.42 -20.49 -8.98
C SER A 226 2.93 -20.66 -8.59
N PRO A 227 2.51 -21.81 -8.04
CA PRO A 227 1.09 -22.09 -7.78
C PRO A 227 0.35 -21.07 -6.91
N TRP A 228 1.07 -20.34 -6.05
CA TRP A 228 0.46 -19.38 -5.13
C TRP A 228 -0.29 -18.26 -5.87
N ILE A 229 0.25 -17.73 -6.97
CA ILE A 229 -0.38 -16.61 -7.68
C ILE A 229 -1.62 -17.07 -8.45
N HIS A 230 -1.64 -18.33 -8.89
CA HIS A 230 -2.85 -18.94 -9.43
C HIS A 230 -3.92 -19.09 -8.35
N ALA A 231 -3.54 -19.48 -7.14
CA ALA A 231 -4.46 -19.59 -6.02
C ALA A 231 -4.96 -18.22 -5.50
N VAL A 232 -4.15 -17.16 -5.60
CA VAL A 232 -4.60 -15.77 -5.36
C VAL A 232 -5.69 -15.39 -6.35
N TYR A 233 -5.44 -15.55 -7.64
CA TYR A 233 -6.43 -15.24 -8.68
C TYR A 233 -7.72 -16.04 -8.48
N ASP A 234 -7.58 -17.36 -8.31
CA ASP A 234 -8.68 -18.30 -8.13
C ASP A 234 -9.60 -17.90 -6.96
N ARG A 235 -9.02 -17.32 -5.91
CA ARG A 235 -9.72 -16.91 -4.70
C ARG A 235 -10.29 -15.50 -4.76
N TYR A 236 -9.53 -14.54 -5.31
CA TYR A 236 -9.82 -13.11 -5.16
C TYR A 236 -10.28 -12.43 -6.44
N LEU A 237 -10.05 -13.04 -7.62
CA LEU A 237 -10.30 -12.41 -8.91
C LEU A 237 -11.17 -13.27 -9.86
N ASP A 238 -11.35 -14.55 -9.57
CA ASP A 238 -12.24 -15.42 -10.34
C ASP A 238 -13.71 -15.21 -9.95
N PHE A 239 -14.28 -14.11 -10.47
CA PHE A 239 -15.68 -13.77 -10.27
C PHE A 239 -16.65 -14.67 -11.05
N THR A 240 -16.17 -15.59 -11.90
CA THR A 240 -17.07 -16.55 -12.58
C THR A 240 -17.68 -17.55 -11.60
N LYS A 241 -17.08 -17.72 -10.43
CA LYS A 241 -17.55 -18.62 -9.36
C LYS A 241 -18.75 -18.10 -8.59
N ILE A 242 -19.08 -16.84 -8.75
CA ILE A 242 -20.22 -16.17 -8.09
C ILE A 242 -21.29 -15.74 -9.09
N ALA A 243 -21.07 -16.03 -10.39
CA ALA A 243 -21.97 -15.71 -11.49
C ALA A 243 -22.99 -16.84 -11.74
#